data_AF-A0A9P6FLQ4-F1
#
_entry.id   AF-A0A9P6FLQ4-F1
#
_cell.length_a   1.000
_cell.length_b   1.000
_cell.length_c   1.000
_cell.angle_alpha   90.00
_cell.angle_beta   90.00
_cell.angle_gamma   90.00
#
_symmetry.space_group_name_H-M   'P 1'
#
loop_
_entity.id
_entity.type
_entity.pdbx_description
1 polymer ?
#
loop_
_entity_poly.entity_id
_entity_poly.type
_entity_poly.pdbx_seq_one_letter_code
_entity_poly.pdbx_strand_id
1 'polypeptide(L)'
;MSAIPDFPFPCLASATANASTVYLAGAVAGSDARLDIYAVNLASLDAPSAIPFTFQSLANWQYSKPKACFSYPGNVASTSNPFMVVQFGSSVFTNVYPNSTMDSGNFQGFNFVKPNQFALTGAVGLQNWYMGNLDVSSIITRSTWSSVRTSAANITTSYRDYALGEYPTAVILIAGTVEVSQTTPGKGFIIIFDTYSSGQIYTSIASAIPMPADDGSGERVLKITRTQSVDMSDIRLTDKAFTITVSGTAYIFDK
;
A
#
# COMPACT_ATOMS: atom_id res chain seq x y z
N MET A 1 -11.49 9.01 -29.80
CA MET A 1 -11.54 8.72 -28.35
C MET A 1 -11.41 7.23 -28.19
N SER A 2 -10.46 6.74 -27.38
CA SER A 2 -10.28 5.31 -27.13
C SER A 2 -11.23 4.81 -26.04
N ALA A 3 -11.78 3.62 -26.24
CA ALA A 3 -12.50 2.90 -25.20
C ALA A 3 -11.61 2.70 -23.96
N ILE A 4 -12.22 2.63 -22.77
CA ILE A 4 -11.51 2.26 -21.55
C ILE A 4 -10.96 0.84 -21.73
N PRO A 5 -9.64 0.61 -21.54
CA PRO A 5 -9.08 -0.71 -21.67
C PRO A 5 -9.63 -1.63 -20.57
N ASP A 6 -9.92 -2.87 -20.95
CA ASP A 6 -10.36 -3.90 -20.03
C ASP A 6 -9.15 -4.64 -19.46
N PHE A 7 -8.99 -4.54 -18.14
CA PHE A 7 -7.98 -5.27 -17.37
C PHE A 7 -8.71 -6.17 -16.37
N PRO A 8 -8.32 -7.45 -16.23
CA PRO A 8 -8.99 -8.40 -15.33
C PRO A 8 -8.75 -8.06 -13.86
N PHE A 9 -7.59 -7.47 -13.58
CA PHE A 9 -7.17 -7.03 -12.25
C PHE A 9 -6.57 -5.62 -12.33
N PRO A 10 -7.39 -4.60 -12.63
CA PRO A 10 -6.93 -3.23 -12.64
C PRO A 10 -6.72 -2.73 -11.21
N CYS A 11 -5.97 -1.66 -11.08
CA CYS A 11 -6.10 -0.79 -9.92
C CYS A 11 -6.36 0.65 -10.35
N LEU A 12 -7.02 1.40 -9.46
CA LEU A 12 -7.37 2.79 -9.66
C LEU A 12 -6.60 3.67 -8.66
N ALA A 13 -6.08 4.78 -9.14
CA ALA A 13 -5.51 5.84 -8.31
C ALA A 13 -6.17 7.17 -8.63
N SER A 14 -6.36 8.03 -7.63
CA SER A 14 -6.86 9.39 -7.86
C SER A 14 -5.84 10.19 -8.65
N ALA A 15 -6.28 10.93 -9.69
CA ALA A 15 -5.45 12.00 -10.24
C ALA A 15 -5.69 13.26 -9.41
N THR A 16 -4.64 13.89 -8.94
CA THR A 16 -4.75 15.05 -8.04
C THR A 16 -4.96 16.37 -8.76
N ALA A 17 -4.58 16.44 -10.04
CA ALA A 17 -4.73 17.65 -10.85
C ALA A 17 -6.18 17.94 -11.28
N ASN A 18 -7.06 16.94 -11.27
CA ASN A 18 -8.45 17.07 -11.71
C ASN A 18 -9.34 16.09 -10.94
N ALA A 19 -10.36 16.61 -10.23
CA ALA A 19 -11.31 15.82 -9.47
C ALA A 19 -12.12 14.82 -10.33
N SER A 20 -12.16 15.03 -11.64
CA SER A 20 -12.83 14.16 -12.62
C SER A 20 -11.88 13.18 -13.31
N THR A 21 -10.61 13.07 -12.91
CA THR A 21 -9.66 12.16 -13.54
C THR A 21 -9.17 11.11 -12.55
N VAL A 22 -9.12 9.86 -13.00
CA VAL A 22 -8.49 8.75 -12.27
C VAL A 22 -7.46 8.07 -13.17
N TYR A 23 -6.42 7.52 -12.57
CA TYR A 23 -5.50 6.62 -13.27
C TYR A 23 -6.00 5.19 -13.19
N LEU A 24 -6.06 4.52 -14.33
CA LEU A 24 -6.35 3.09 -14.46
C LEU A 24 -5.05 2.38 -14.85
N ALA A 25 -4.53 1.55 -13.96
CA ALA A 25 -3.35 0.76 -14.19
C ALA A 25 -3.70 -0.73 -14.31
N GLY A 26 -3.12 -1.41 -15.29
CA GLY A 26 -3.33 -2.83 -15.47
C GLY A 26 -2.31 -3.46 -16.42
N ALA A 27 -2.13 -4.77 -16.29
CA ALA A 27 -1.28 -5.50 -17.23
C ALA A 27 -2.09 -5.85 -18.49
N VAL A 28 -1.43 -5.86 -19.64
CA VAL A 28 -2.09 -6.05 -20.95
C VAL A 28 -2.29 -7.55 -21.25
N ALA A 29 -3.45 -7.90 -21.80
CA ALA A 29 -3.76 -9.27 -22.21
C ALA A 29 -2.74 -9.79 -23.24
N GLY A 30 -2.28 -11.03 -23.07
CA GLY A 30 -1.32 -11.65 -23.99
C GLY A 30 0.12 -11.11 -23.90
N SER A 31 0.41 -10.23 -22.94
CA SER A 31 1.75 -9.70 -22.69
C SER A 31 2.10 -9.77 -21.20
N ASP A 32 2.57 -10.93 -20.75
CA ASP A 32 3.30 -11.04 -19.48
C ASP A 32 4.64 -10.33 -19.64
N ALA A 33 4.64 -9.05 -19.33
CA ALA A 33 5.80 -8.16 -19.22
C ALA A 33 5.38 -6.68 -19.23
N ARG A 34 4.10 -6.34 -19.40
CA ARG A 34 3.71 -4.94 -19.68
C ARG A 34 2.61 -4.44 -18.75
N LEU A 35 2.92 -3.37 -18.03
CA LEU A 35 1.96 -2.57 -17.27
C LEU A 35 1.63 -1.31 -18.08
N ASP A 36 0.35 -1.11 -18.38
CA ASP A 36 -0.15 0.10 -19.00
C ASP A 36 -0.93 0.95 -17.98
N ILE A 37 -0.81 2.26 -18.14
CA ILE A 37 -1.50 3.24 -17.30
C ILE A 37 -2.23 4.21 -18.21
N TYR A 38 -3.52 4.40 -17.93
CA TYR A 38 -4.40 5.31 -18.65
C TYR A 38 -4.90 6.38 -17.70
N ALA A 39 -5.01 7.61 -18.18
CA ALA A 39 -5.79 8.66 -17.52
C ALA A 39 -7.23 8.55 -18.01
N VAL A 40 -8.15 8.23 -17.11
CA VAL A 40 -9.59 8.10 -17.38
C VAL A 40 -10.29 9.35 -16.90
N ASN A 41 -10.91 10.07 -17.82
CA ASN A 41 -11.76 11.23 -17.55
C ASN A 41 -13.19 10.75 -17.30
N LEU A 42 -13.68 11.05 -16.09
CA LEU A 42 -15.00 10.74 -15.55
C LEU A 42 -15.91 11.97 -15.46
N ALA A 43 -15.58 13.07 -16.14
CA ALA A 43 -16.43 14.28 -16.17
C ALA A 43 -17.85 13.99 -16.72
N SER A 44 -18.00 12.94 -17.52
CA SER A 44 -19.28 12.33 -17.87
C SER A 44 -19.21 10.84 -17.61
N LEU A 45 -20.05 10.34 -16.69
CA LEU A 45 -20.13 8.90 -16.38
C LEU A 45 -20.78 8.09 -17.50
N ASP A 46 -21.57 8.73 -18.36
CA ASP A 46 -22.23 8.09 -19.51
C ASP A 46 -21.28 7.92 -20.71
N ALA A 47 -20.22 8.73 -20.77
CA ALA A 47 -19.23 8.71 -21.84
C ALA A 47 -17.81 8.95 -21.31
N PRO A 48 -17.30 8.08 -20.41
CA PRO A 48 -15.96 8.24 -19.90
C PRO A 48 -14.94 7.99 -21.02
N SER A 49 -13.81 8.69 -20.96
CA SER A 49 -12.76 8.56 -21.98
C SER A 49 -11.42 8.23 -21.34
N ALA A 50 -10.66 7.33 -21.97
CA ALA A 50 -9.33 6.95 -21.52
C ALA A 50 -8.27 7.43 -22.51
N ILE A 51 -7.19 8.01 -22.01
CA ILE A 51 -6.01 8.40 -22.80
C ILE A 51 -4.79 7.67 -22.23
N PRO A 52 -3.94 7.04 -23.06
CA PRO A 52 -2.69 6.45 -22.59
C PRO A 52 -1.86 7.50 -21.83
N PHE A 53 -1.43 7.15 -20.62
CA PHE A 53 -0.63 8.04 -19.77
C PHE A 53 0.84 7.65 -19.80
N THR A 54 1.14 6.38 -19.54
CA THR A 54 2.49 5.81 -19.63
C THR A 54 2.44 4.27 -19.65
N PHE A 55 3.55 3.60 -19.93
CA PHE A 55 3.66 2.15 -19.86
C PHE A 55 5.06 1.69 -19.44
N GLN A 56 5.15 0.52 -18.82
CA GLN A 56 6.39 -0.09 -18.39
C GLN A 56 6.49 -1.53 -18.89
N SER A 57 7.63 -1.87 -19.49
CA SER A 57 7.94 -3.23 -19.92
C SER A 57 8.94 -3.90 -18.95
N LEU A 58 8.44 -4.72 -18.04
CA LEU A 58 9.20 -5.58 -17.13
C LEU A 58 8.61 -6.97 -17.09
N ALA A 59 9.45 -8.00 -17.29
CA ALA A 59 9.08 -9.42 -17.42
C ALA A 59 8.22 -9.99 -16.27
N ASN A 60 8.10 -9.28 -15.16
CA ASN A 60 7.42 -9.74 -13.96
C ASN A 60 5.98 -9.22 -13.83
N TRP A 61 5.55 -8.27 -14.66
CA TRP A 61 4.14 -7.87 -14.73
C TRP A 61 3.32 -8.98 -15.38
N GLN A 62 2.33 -9.49 -14.67
CA GLN A 62 1.51 -10.62 -15.09
C GLN A 62 0.06 -10.18 -15.26
N TYR A 63 -0.53 -10.53 -16.41
CA TYR A 63 -1.93 -10.20 -16.70
C TYR A 63 -2.90 -10.80 -15.67
N SER A 64 -2.61 -12.02 -15.23
CA SER A 64 -3.47 -12.84 -14.36
C SER A 64 -3.33 -12.56 -12.86
N LYS A 65 -2.54 -11.56 -12.45
CA LYS A 65 -2.28 -11.27 -11.03
C LYS A 65 -2.99 -10.03 -10.52
N PRO A 66 -3.55 -10.07 -9.28
CA PRO A 66 -4.13 -8.91 -8.63
C PRO A 66 -3.15 -7.74 -8.53
N LYS A 67 -3.66 -6.52 -8.75
CA LYS A 67 -2.90 -5.29 -8.59
C LYS A 67 -3.64 -4.37 -7.62
N ALA A 68 -2.90 -3.59 -6.86
CA ALA A 68 -3.48 -2.50 -6.10
C ALA A 68 -2.63 -1.24 -6.26
N CYS A 69 -3.33 -0.11 -6.19
CA CYS A 69 -2.78 1.21 -6.35
C CYS A 69 -2.82 1.87 -4.97
N PHE A 70 -1.70 2.38 -4.52
CA PHE A 70 -1.56 3.06 -3.24
C PHE A 70 -1.13 4.50 -3.46
N SER A 71 -1.68 5.43 -2.68
CA SER A 71 -1.14 6.77 -2.61
C SER A 71 0.33 6.67 -2.23
N TYR A 72 1.21 7.21 -3.06
CA TYR A 72 2.63 7.25 -2.80
C TYR A 72 2.98 8.69 -2.47
N PRO A 73 3.25 9.03 -1.20
CA PRO A 73 3.57 10.40 -0.82
C PRO A 73 4.91 10.89 -1.40
N GLY A 74 5.69 9.99 -2.02
CA GLY A 74 7.00 10.30 -2.54
C GLY A 74 8.08 10.35 -1.46
N ASN A 75 9.28 10.60 -1.92
CA ASN A 75 10.46 10.95 -1.11
C ASN A 75 10.59 12.46 -0.84
N VAL A 76 9.69 13.25 -1.41
CA VAL A 76 9.58 14.71 -1.23
C VAL A 76 8.09 15.06 -1.29
N ALA A 77 7.64 15.96 -0.42
CA ALA A 77 6.28 16.50 -0.49
C ALA A 77 6.05 17.11 -1.88
N SER A 78 5.25 16.43 -2.69
CA SER A 78 4.95 16.84 -4.05
C SER A 78 3.51 17.29 -4.15
N THR A 79 3.27 18.44 -4.78
CA THR A 79 1.91 18.88 -5.14
C THR A 79 1.27 17.98 -6.20
N SER A 80 2.06 17.10 -6.82
CA SER A 80 1.60 16.25 -7.90
C SER A 80 1.25 14.81 -7.44
N ASN A 81 1.57 14.43 -6.18
CA ASN A 81 1.18 13.15 -5.53
C ASN A 81 1.29 11.91 -6.43
N PRO A 82 2.48 11.29 -6.54
CA PRO A 82 2.61 10.04 -7.28
C PRO A 82 1.77 8.92 -6.65
N PHE A 83 1.62 7.82 -7.36
CA PHE A 83 0.99 6.61 -6.83
C PHE A 83 1.87 5.39 -7.12
N MET A 84 1.72 4.37 -6.30
CA MET A 84 2.45 3.11 -6.43
C MET A 84 1.50 2.03 -6.91
N VAL A 85 1.91 1.29 -7.93
CA VAL A 85 1.22 0.07 -8.37
C VAL A 85 1.99 -1.12 -7.82
N VAL A 86 1.31 -2.03 -7.13
CA VAL A 86 1.88 -3.28 -6.57
C VAL A 86 1.16 -4.48 -7.16
N GLN A 87 1.90 -5.50 -7.57
CA GLN A 87 1.35 -6.80 -7.97
C GLN A 87 1.42 -7.80 -6.81
N PHE A 88 0.30 -8.47 -6.52
CA PHE A 88 0.21 -9.47 -5.45
C PHE A 88 0.43 -10.88 -6.01
N GLY A 89 0.95 -11.78 -5.16
CA GLY A 89 1.49 -13.07 -5.58
C GLY A 89 2.78 -12.94 -6.41
N SER A 90 3.42 -11.78 -6.34
CA SER A 90 4.72 -11.41 -6.90
C SER A 90 5.33 -10.34 -5.98
N SER A 91 6.55 -9.93 -6.27
CA SER A 91 7.27 -8.91 -5.53
C SER A 91 7.44 -7.60 -6.28
N VAL A 92 6.75 -7.42 -7.41
CA VAL A 92 6.96 -6.26 -8.27
C VAL A 92 6.05 -5.09 -7.92
N PHE A 93 6.65 -3.91 -7.94
CA PHE A 93 5.95 -2.64 -7.83
C PHE A 93 6.55 -1.60 -8.76
N THR A 94 5.80 -0.53 -9.02
CA THR A 94 6.32 0.66 -9.70
C THR A 94 5.70 1.91 -9.11
N ASN A 95 6.53 2.93 -8.91
CA ASN A 95 6.07 4.27 -8.59
C ASN A 95 5.78 4.99 -9.90
N VAL A 96 4.63 5.65 -9.97
CA VAL A 96 4.14 6.36 -11.16
C VAL A 96 4.07 7.83 -10.84
N TYR A 97 4.84 8.62 -11.58
CA TYR A 97 4.91 10.05 -11.37
C TYR A 97 4.01 10.81 -12.33
N PRO A 98 3.50 12.00 -11.94
CA PRO A 98 2.58 12.80 -12.74
C PRO A 98 3.14 13.34 -14.06
N ASN A 99 4.47 13.33 -14.21
CA ASN A 99 5.17 13.63 -15.46
C ASN A 99 5.31 12.41 -16.38
N SER A 100 4.51 11.36 -16.16
CA SER A 100 4.51 10.08 -16.91
C SER A 100 5.77 9.24 -16.76
N THR A 101 6.71 9.57 -15.86
CA THR A 101 7.86 8.71 -15.55
C THR A 101 7.49 7.62 -14.55
N MET A 102 8.25 6.52 -14.56
CA MET A 102 8.05 5.40 -13.64
C MET A 102 9.37 4.90 -13.08
N ASP A 103 9.34 4.56 -11.79
CA ASP A 103 10.44 3.87 -11.10
C ASP A 103 9.94 2.50 -10.62
N SER A 104 10.29 1.43 -11.34
CA SER A 104 10.02 0.07 -10.88
C SER A 104 10.89 -0.32 -9.73
N GLY A 105 10.43 -1.22 -8.87
CA GLY A 105 11.27 -1.94 -7.93
C GLY A 105 10.75 -3.34 -7.67
N ASN A 106 11.44 -4.08 -6.81
CA ASN A 106 10.93 -5.34 -6.31
C ASN A 106 11.28 -5.59 -4.84
N PHE A 107 10.43 -6.36 -4.18
CA PHE A 107 10.64 -6.83 -2.81
C PHE A 107 11.42 -8.15 -2.85
N GLN A 108 12.66 -8.15 -2.37
CA GLN A 108 13.51 -9.34 -2.47
C GLN A 108 13.19 -10.34 -1.35
N GLY A 109 13.00 -11.61 -1.74
CA GLY A 109 12.87 -12.74 -0.82
C GLY A 109 11.47 -13.01 -0.26
N PHE A 110 10.43 -12.30 -0.72
CA PHE A 110 9.03 -12.52 -0.32
C PHE A 110 8.04 -11.90 -1.32
N ASN A 111 6.80 -12.35 -1.29
CA ASN A 111 5.68 -11.81 -2.07
C ASN A 111 4.57 -11.35 -1.13
N PHE A 112 3.83 -10.31 -1.54
CA PHE A 112 2.59 -9.94 -0.84
C PHE A 112 1.45 -10.88 -1.25
N VAL A 113 0.72 -11.36 -0.25
CA VAL A 113 -0.30 -12.40 -0.46
C VAL A 113 -1.57 -11.81 -1.08
N LYS A 114 -2.11 -10.73 -0.51
CA LYS A 114 -3.37 -10.11 -0.96
C LYS A 114 -3.41 -8.58 -0.78
N PRO A 115 -4.12 -7.85 -1.67
CA PRO A 115 -4.31 -6.40 -1.56
C PRO A 115 -4.87 -5.91 -0.23
N ASN A 116 -5.90 -6.58 0.29
CA ASN A 116 -6.56 -6.20 1.54
C ASN A 116 -5.69 -6.47 2.78
N GLN A 117 -4.58 -7.19 2.63
CA GLN A 117 -3.65 -7.49 3.72
C GLN A 117 -2.33 -6.74 3.55
N PHE A 118 -2.38 -5.54 2.99
CA PHE A 118 -1.21 -4.69 2.75
C PHE A 118 -1.57 -3.21 2.97
N ALA A 119 -0.65 -2.46 3.56
CA ALA A 119 -0.76 -1.02 3.68
C ALA A 119 0.60 -0.33 3.55
N LEU A 120 0.60 0.86 2.92
CA LEU A 120 1.68 1.82 3.08
C LEU A 120 1.47 2.58 4.39
N THR A 121 2.51 2.68 5.22
CA THR A 121 2.41 3.25 6.57
C THR A 121 3.27 4.50 6.75
N GLY A 122 4.29 4.68 5.93
CA GLY A 122 5.10 5.89 6.05
C GLY A 122 6.17 6.02 4.98
N ALA A 123 6.73 7.22 4.92
CA ALA A 123 7.87 7.56 4.09
C ALA A 123 8.84 8.45 4.88
N VAL A 124 10.14 8.11 4.89
CA VAL A 124 11.21 8.91 5.52
C VAL A 124 12.35 9.11 4.54
N GLY A 125 12.57 10.36 4.13
CA GLY A 125 13.56 10.68 3.09
C GLY A 125 13.30 9.84 1.83
N LEU A 126 14.26 9.00 1.44
CA LEU A 126 14.12 8.08 0.30
C LEU A 126 13.48 6.73 0.66
N GLN A 127 13.03 6.48 1.89
CA GLN A 127 12.61 5.14 2.31
C GLN A 127 11.09 5.06 2.48
N ASN A 128 10.48 4.01 1.97
CA ASN A 128 9.05 3.70 2.18
C ASN A 128 8.89 2.53 3.15
N TRP A 129 7.90 2.65 4.03
CA TRP A 129 7.50 1.60 4.97
C TRP A 129 6.15 1.03 4.56
N TYR A 130 6.15 -0.28 4.46
CA TYR A 130 4.98 -1.08 4.14
C TYR A 130 4.75 -2.09 5.25
N MET A 131 3.51 -2.46 5.44
CA MET A 131 3.10 -3.58 6.27
C MET A 131 2.28 -4.51 5.40
N GLY A 132 2.52 -5.82 5.50
CA GLY A 132 1.64 -6.75 4.80
C GLY A 132 1.83 -8.20 5.17
N ASN A 133 0.88 -9.02 4.70
CA ASN A 133 0.98 -10.46 4.76
C ASN A 133 1.91 -10.95 3.66
N LEU A 134 2.89 -11.73 4.05
CA LEU A 134 3.90 -12.29 3.18
C LEU A 134 3.68 -13.79 3.00
N ASP A 135 4.15 -14.33 1.89
CA ASP A 135 4.14 -15.76 1.61
C ASP A 135 5.19 -16.57 2.39
N VAL A 136 6.03 -15.88 3.15
CA VAL A 136 7.09 -16.47 3.98
C VAL A 136 6.92 -16.08 5.44
N SER A 137 7.06 -17.03 6.36
CA SER A 137 7.03 -16.78 7.80
C SER A 137 8.37 -16.31 8.35
N SER A 138 8.36 -15.51 9.42
CA SER A 138 9.55 -15.25 10.24
C SER A 138 10.12 -16.55 10.78
N ILE A 139 11.44 -16.72 10.76
CA ILE A 139 12.07 -17.83 11.49
C ILE A 139 12.01 -17.64 13.02
N ILE A 140 11.82 -16.40 13.49
CA ILE A 140 11.79 -16.04 14.91
C ILE A 140 10.35 -16.14 15.44
N THR A 141 9.44 -15.35 14.88
CA THR A 141 8.05 -15.23 15.36
C THR A 141 7.07 -16.17 14.65
N ARG A 142 7.52 -16.91 13.63
CA ARG A 142 6.67 -17.71 12.71
C ARG A 142 5.57 -16.93 11.99
N SER A 143 5.62 -15.61 12.06
CA SER A 143 4.61 -14.76 11.45
C SER A 143 4.78 -14.59 9.96
N THR A 144 3.68 -14.63 9.24
CA THR A 144 3.63 -14.15 7.86
C THR A 144 3.48 -12.63 7.77
N TRP A 145 3.24 -11.93 8.88
CA TRP A 145 3.21 -10.47 8.95
C TRP A 145 4.61 -9.90 9.07
N SER A 146 4.86 -8.80 8.35
CA SER A 146 6.10 -8.06 8.48
C SER A 146 5.98 -6.61 8.07
N SER A 147 6.78 -5.78 8.74
CA SER A 147 7.17 -4.49 8.18
C SER A 147 8.23 -4.71 7.13
N VAL A 148 8.08 -4.03 6.02
CA VAL A 148 9.01 -4.04 4.91
C VAL A 148 9.42 -2.61 4.65
N ARG A 149 10.73 -2.36 4.61
CA ARG A 149 11.27 -1.07 4.20
C ARG A 149 12.01 -1.22 2.89
N THR A 150 11.73 -0.35 1.92
CA THR A 150 12.55 -0.23 0.71
C THR A 150 13.24 1.13 0.67
N SER A 151 14.45 1.16 0.13
CA SER A 151 15.14 2.41 -0.21
C SER A 151 14.79 2.80 -1.64
N ALA A 152 14.41 4.05 -1.90
CA ALA A 152 14.23 4.57 -3.26
C ALA A 152 15.56 4.77 -3.98
N ALA A 153 16.68 4.95 -3.25
CA ALA A 153 18.02 4.97 -3.85
C ALA A 153 18.49 3.57 -4.30
N ASN A 154 17.98 2.52 -3.66
CA ASN A 154 18.23 1.14 -4.04
C ASN A 154 16.98 0.32 -3.80
N ILE A 155 16.04 0.45 -4.72
CA ILE A 155 14.74 -0.22 -4.84
C ILE A 155 14.82 -1.76 -4.83
N THR A 156 16.03 -2.33 -4.87
CA THR A 156 16.27 -3.77 -4.77
C THR A 156 16.59 -4.22 -3.35
N THR A 157 16.88 -3.30 -2.41
CA THR A 157 17.15 -3.64 -1.01
C THR A 157 15.89 -3.44 -0.17
N SER A 158 15.18 -4.53 0.08
CA SER A 158 14.10 -4.59 1.05
C SER A 158 14.61 -5.15 2.38
N TYR A 159 14.34 -4.44 3.48
CA TYR A 159 14.54 -4.95 4.83
C TYR A 159 13.20 -5.45 5.38
N ARG A 160 13.20 -6.66 5.91
CA ARG A 160 12.04 -7.27 6.56
C ARG A 160 12.24 -7.26 8.08
N ASP A 161 11.32 -6.64 8.80
CA ASP A 161 11.26 -6.65 10.26
C ASP A 161 10.19 -7.64 10.73
N TYR A 162 10.61 -8.58 11.58
CA TYR A 162 9.81 -9.71 12.06
C TYR A 162 9.16 -9.49 13.43
N ALA A 163 9.45 -8.37 14.09
CA ALA A 163 9.02 -8.13 15.48
C ALA A 163 7.49 -7.98 15.64
N LEU A 164 6.76 -7.71 14.55
CA LEU A 164 5.31 -7.42 14.55
C LEU A 164 4.45 -8.68 14.38
N GLY A 165 5.03 -9.85 14.63
CA GLY A 165 4.56 -11.07 13.99
C GLY A 165 3.55 -11.93 14.75
N GLU A 166 3.36 -11.77 16.05
CA GLU A 166 2.75 -12.87 16.79
C GLU A 166 1.23 -12.94 16.67
N TYR A 167 0.54 -11.81 16.39
CA TYR A 167 -0.91 -11.72 16.31
C TYR A 167 -1.36 -10.56 15.40
N PRO A 168 -2.55 -10.64 14.76
CA PRO A 168 -3.47 -11.78 14.73
C PRO A 168 -3.20 -12.75 13.57
N THR A 169 -3.61 -14.02 13.70
CA THR A 169 -3.37 -15.09 12.70
C THR A 169 -4.40 -15.13 11.57
N ALA A 170 -5.59 -14.57 11.78
CA ALA A 170 -6.71 -14.62 10.84
C ALA A 170 -7.14 -13.20 10.42
N VAL A 171 -6.39 -12.59 9.49
CA VAL A 171 -6.60 -11.20 9.07
C VAL A 171 -7.52 -11.10 7.87
N ILE A 172 -8.44 -10.15 7.97
CA ILE A 172 -9.34 -9.74 6.89
C ILE A 172 -8.77 -8.53 6.16
N LEU A 173 -8.39 -7.51 6.92
CA LEU A 173 -8.02 -6.21 6.36
C LEU A 173 -6.85 -5.59 7.15
N ILE A 174 -5.94 -4.95 6.43
CA ILE A 174 -4.97 -4.01 6.99
C ILE A 174 -5.29 -2.62 6.46
N ALA A 175 -5.49 -1.69 7.38
CA ALA A 175 -5.49 -0.26 7.10
C ALA A 175 -4.22 0.35 7.70
N GLY A 176 -3.63 1.33 7.02
CA GLY A 176 -2.47 2.05 7.51
C GLY A 176 -2.66 3.56 7.40
N THR A 177 -2.09 4.30 8.33
CA THR A 177 -1.92 5.76 8.17
C THR A 177 -0.62 6.00 7.43
N VAL A 178 -0.57 6.96 6.51
CA VAL A 178 0.68 7.35 5.84
C VAL A 178 1.20 8.65 6.48
N GLU A 179 2.39 8.59 7.07
CA GLU A 179 3.09 9.78 7.58
C GLU A 179 4.41 10.00 6.83
N VAL A 180 4.68 11.25 6.46
CA VAL A 180 5.87 11.66 5.69
C VAL A 180 6.81 12.46 6.59
N SER A 181 8.08 12.10 6.62
CA SER A 181 9.12 12.82 7.38
C SER A 181 10.45 12.84 6.64
N GLN A 182 11.37 13.71 7.07
CA GLN A 182 12.73 13.75 6.54
C GLN A 182 13.75 13.07 7.45
N THR A 183 13.46 12.94 8.75
CA THR A 183 14.49 12.63 9.75
C THR A 183 14.10 11.53 10.74
N THR A 184 12.86 11.48 11.19
CA THR A 184 12.48 10.59 12.31
C THR A 184 12.12 9.19 11.78
N PRO A 185 12.87 8.13 12.15
CA PRO A 185 12.54 6.77 11.79
C PRO A 185 11.33 6.27 12.59
N GLY A 186 10.37 5.64 11.91
CA GLY A 186 9.24 4.96 12.53
C GLY A 186 7.93 5.71 12.40
N LYS A 187 7.17 5.44 11.34
CA LYS A 187 6.04 6.29 11.01
C LYS A 187 4.88 5.49 10.44
N GLY A 188 3.72 5.75 11.02
CA GLY A 188 2.43 5.12 10.74
C GLY A 188 1.94 4.18 11.83
N PHE A 189 0.62 4.19 11.99
CA PHE A 189 -0.12 3.13 12.65
C PHE A 189 -0.70 2.21 11.59
N ILE A 190 -0.77 0.93 11.91
CA ILE A 190 -1.64 0.01 11.19
C ILE A 190 -2.76 -0.44 12.08
N ILE A 191 -3.90 -0.70 11.46
CA ILE A 191 -5.04 -1.34 12.07
C ILE A 191 -5.21 -2.67 11.34
N ILE A 192 -5.06 -3.76 12.08
CA ILE A 192 -5.32 -5.10 11.55
C ILE A 192 -6.70 -5.52 12.02
N PHE A 193 -7.61 -5.73 11.08
CA PHE A 193 -8.93 -6.30 11.35
C PHE A 193 -8.86 -7.81 11.14
N ASP A 194 -9.29 -8.56 12.15
CA ASP A 194 -9.34 -10.01 12.12
C ASP A 194 -10.74 -10.56 11.84
N THR A 195 -10.85 -11.89 11.75
CA THR A 195 -12.13 -12.59 11.54
C THR A 195 -13.16 -12.40 12.64
N TYR A 196 -12.77 -11.80 13.77
CA TYR A 196 -13.69 -11.47 14.85
C TYR A 196 -14.24 -10.05 14.74
N SER A 197 -13.96 -9.35 13.63
CA SER A 197 -14.43 -7.99 13.38
C SER A 197 -13.91 -6.97 14.40
N SER A 198 -12.79 -7.27 15.06
CA SER A 198 -12.11 -6.31 15.92
C SER A 198 -10.84 -5.82 15.22
N GLY A 199 -10.62 -4.51 15.25
CA GLY A 199 -9.36 -3.92 14.78
C GLY A 199 -8.37 -3.81 15.92
N GLN A 200 -7.10 -4.15 15.69
CA GLN A 200 -6.01 -3.86 16.63
C GLN A 200 -5.00 -2.89 16.00
N ILE A 201 -4.61 -1.87 16.75
CA ILE A 201 -3.65 -0.85 16.30
C ILE A 201 -2.22 -1.24 16.68
N TYR A 202 -1.31 -1.27 15.70
CA TYR A 202 0.12 -1.54 15.87
C TYR A 202 0.97 -0.40 15.30
N THR A 203 2.22 -0.28 15.78
CA THR A 203 3.23 0.57 15.17
C THR A 203 3.79 -0.09 13.91
N SER A 204 4.09 0.69 12.88
CA SER A 204 4.65 0.18 11.61
C SER A 204 6.11 -0.30 11.69
N ILE A 205 6.81 -0.07 12.81
CA ILE A 205 8.17 -0.55 13.06
C ILE A 205 8.34 -1.23 14.42
N ALA A 206 9.20 -2.25 14.46
CA ALA A 206 10.07 -2.72 15.56
C ALA A 206 9.61 -2.59 17.03
N SER A 207 8.34 -2.82 17.38
CA SER A 207 7.96 -2.92 18.79
C SER A 207 6.92 -4.01 19.04
N ALA A 208 7.37 -5.11 19.67
CA ALA A 208 6.57 -5.93 20.57
C ALA A 208 6.89 -5.60 22.06
N ILE A 209 7.77 -4.61 22.32
CA ILE A 209 8.27 -4.21 23.63
C ILE A 209 8.32 -2.67 23.71
N PRO A 210 7.86 -2.05 24.82
CA PRO A 210 7.88 -0.60 25.02
C PRO A 210 9.21 0.06 24.66
N MET A 211 9.17 1.14 23.87
CA MET A 211 10.29 2.09 23.88
C MET A 211 10.55 2.53 25.33
N PRO A 212 11.79 2.86 25.73
CA PRO A 212 12.03 3.54 27.00
C PRO A 212 11.20 4.83 27.05
N ALA A 213 10.72 5.21 28.24
CA ALA A 213 10.05 6.49 28.42
C ALA A 213 11.04 7.62 28.13
N ASP A 214 10.54 8.63 27.40
CA ASP A 214 11.06 9.99 27.29
C ASP A 214 12.42 10.25 27.96
N ASP A 215 13.45 10.51 27.16
CA ASP A 215 14.67 11.20 27.62
C ASP A 215 14.52 12.73 27.60
N GLY A 216 13.29 13.25 27.41
CA GLY A 216 13.02 14.68 27.44
C GLY A 216 13.34 15.44 26.15
N SER A 217 13.49 14.74 25.02
CA SER A 217 13.88 15.34 23.73
C SER A 217 12.73 15.92 22.88
N GLY A 218 11.47 15.85 23.32
CA GLY A 218 10.38 16.62 22.71
C GLY A 218 9.83 16.10 21.37
N GLU A 219 10.10 14.85 20.98
CA GLU A 219 9.41 14.23 19.85
C GLU A 219 8.05 13.63 20.29
N ARG A 220 6.95 14.16 19.75
CA ARG A 220 5.57 13.69 19.97
C ARG A 220 5.27 12.38 19.23
N VAL A 221 6.01 11.30 19.54
CA VAL A 221 5.63 9.95 19.09
C VAL A 221 4.67 9.36 20.12
N LEU A 222 3.43 9.13 19.71
CA LEU A 222 2.41 8.44 20.50
C LEU A 222 2.93 7.05 20.88
N LYS A 223 3.36 6.92 22.13
CA LYS A 223 3.90 5.70 22.72
C LYS A 223 2.76 4.72 23.03
N ILE A 224 2.18 4.09 22.00
CA ILE A 224 1.11 3.10 22.15
C ILE A 224 1.73 1.77 22.61
N THR A 225 2.04 1.69 23.90
CA THR A 225 2.50 0.47 24.57
C THR A 225 1.37 -0.54 24.84
N ARG A 226 0.14 -0.22 24.42
CA ARG A 226 -1.03 -1.10 24.52
C ARG A 226 -1.83 -0.98 23.23
N THR A 227 -1.91 -2.06 22.46
CA THR A 227 -2.84 -2.19 21.33
C THR A 227 -4.22 -1.69 21.78
N GLN A 228 -4.78 -0.74 21.04
CA GLN A 228 -6.15 -0.28 21.27
C GLN A 228 -7.08 -1.06 20.33
N SER A 229 -8.20 -1.53 20.88
CA SER A 229 -9.24 -2.16 20.07
C SER A 229 -10.07 -1.08 19.38
N VAL A 230 -10.35 -1.28 18.10
CA VAL A 230 -11.31 -0.48 17.33
C VAL A 230 -12.66 -1.15 17.44
N ASP A 231 -13.61 -0.47 18.10
CA ASP A 231 -15.00 -0.91 18.18
C ASP A 231 -15.72 -0.60 16.86
N MET A 232 -16.17 -1.66 16.17
CA MET A 232 -17.00 -1.55 14.97
C MET A 232 -18.50 -1.73 15.27
N SER A 233 -18.86 -1.72 16.56
CA SER A 233 -20.19 -2.02 17.07
C SER A 233 -20.69 -3.37 16.55
N ASP A 234 -21.73 -3.39 15.71
CA ASP A 234 -22.32 -4.60 15.14
C ASP A 234 -21.89 -4.87 13.69
N ILE A 235 -20.97 -4.07 13.14
CA ILE A 235 -20.47 -4.25 11.77
C ILE A 235 -19.42 -5.34 11.76
N ARG A 236 -19.66 -6.40 10.98
CA ARG A 236 -18.69 -7.47 10.74
C ARG A 236 -18.07 -7.34 9.38
N LEU A 237 -16.73 -7.35 9.33
CA LEU A 237 -16.02 -7.38 8.06
C LEU A 237 -15.97 -8.80 7.49
N THR A 238 -16.16 -8.94 6.18
CA THR A 238 -15.96 -10.17 5.41
C THR A 238 -14.60 -10.15 4.72
N ASP A 239 -14.16 -11.30 4.21
CA ASP A 239 -12.92 -11.45 3.44
C ASP A 239 -12.92 -10.66 2.11
N LYS A 240 -14.04 -10.04 1.75
CA LYS A 240 -14.22 -9.16 0.58
C LYS A 240 -14.04 -7.68 0.91
N ALA A 241 -13.83 -7.33 2.17
CA ALA A 241 -13.61 -5.96 2.58
C ALA A 241 -12.35 -5.37 1.90
N PHE A 242 -12.45 -4.10 1.51
CA PHE A 242 -11.34 -3.33 0.95
C PHE A 242 -11.40 -1.87 1.41
N THR A 243 -10.26 -1.18 1.34
CA THR A 243 -10.14 0.22 1.75
C THR A 243 -9.95 1.16 0.57
N ILE A 244 -10.56 2.33 0.62
CA ILE A 244 -10.23 3.47 -0.25
C ILE A 244 -9.95 4.68 0.62
N THR A 245 -8.93 5.46 0.30
CA THR A 245 -8.69 6.76 0.92
C THR A 245 -9.18 7.88 0.00
N VAL A 246 -10.15 8.68 0.46
CA VAL A 246 -10.66 9.86 -0.26
C VAL A 246 -10.46 11.09 0.62
N SER A 247 -9.73 12.09 0.12
CA SER A 247 -9.49 13.37 0.81
C SER A 247 -9.00 13.22 2.26
N GLY A 248 -8.11 12.25 2.52
CA GLY A 248 -7.56 11.99 3.85
C GLY A 248 -8.46 11.18 4.79
N THR A 249 -9.65 10.76 4.35
CA THR A 249 -10.53 9.84 5.07
C THR A 249 -10.40 8.43 4.47
N ALA A 250 -10.13 7.42 5.30
CA ALA A 250 -10.16 6.03 4.90
C ALA A 250 -11.57 5.47 5.04
N TYR A 251 -12.11 4.94 3.95
CA TYR A 251 -13.39 4.25 3.90
C TYR A 251 -13.14 2.75 3.77
N ILE A 252 -13.83 1.95 4.57
CA ILE A 252 -13.87 0.50 4.45
C ILE A 252 -15.19 0.15 3.76
N PHE A 253 -15.09 -0.53 2.62
CA PHE A 253 -16.23 -1.05 1.89
C PHE A 253 -16.25 -2.57 2.05
N ASP A 254 -17.41 -3.11 2.36
CA ASP A 254 -17.62 -4.54 2.53
C ASP A 254 -18.99 -4.95 1.98
N LYS A 255 -19.09 -6.18 1.49
CA LYS A 255 -20.22 -6.67 0.68
C LYS A 255 -21.25 -7.46 1.48
#